data_AF-A0A3B9F6K5-F1
#
_entry.id   AF-A0A3B9F6K5-F1
#
_cell.length_a   1.000
_cell.length_b   1.000
_cell.length_c   1.000
_cell.angle_alpha   90.00
_cell.angle_beta   90.00
_cell.angle_gamma   90.00
#
_symmetry.space_group_name_H-M   'P 1'
#
loop_
_entity.id
_entity.type
_entity.pdbx_description
1 polymer ?
#
loop_
_entity_poly.entity_id
_entity_poly.type
_entity_poly.pdbx_seq_one_letter_code
_entity_poly.pdbx_strand_id
1 'polypeptide(L)'
;STSKIKEPLLKVNTTTADYIPKGTIEIFVPVSWSKDGCRFLTRQFQGLMNTSDATDSAVIWDKENNSINTIAPSQKEDEHHKMAVLLGWSKAQPTKVMFRAGELGQEEWPLVTVSDNGKTVAAINADRPVVFGDHNQDIWRVSQVASR
;
A
#
# COMPACT_ATOMS: atom_id res chain seq x y z
N SER A 1 -24.73 47.35 25.34
CA SER A 1 -24.71 46.08 26.09
C SER A 1 -24.93 44.95 25.11
N THR A 2 -23.88 44.20 24.80
CA THR A 2 -23.94 42.85 24.21
C THR A 2 -22.70 42.11 24.71
N SER A 3 -22.93 41.16 25.60
CA SER A 3 -21.94 40.32 26.25
C SER A 3 -21.29 39.37 25.24
N LYS A 4 -19.95 39.28 25.26
CA LYS A 4 -19.20 38.26 24.50
C LYS A 4 -19.49 36.89 25.09
N ILE A 5 -20.29 36.09 24.40
CA ILE A 5 -20.47 34.67 24.71
C ILE A 5 -19.14 33.99 24.37
N LYS A 6 -18.39 33.56 25.40
CA LYS A 6 -17.27 32.63 25.23
C LYS A 6 -17.88 31.26 24.96
N GLU A 7 -17.94 30.87 23.70
CA GLU A 7 -18.12 29.46 23.39
C GLU A 7 -16.88 28.69 23.86
N PRO A 8 -17.02 27.67 24.71
CA PRO A 8 -15.90 26.81 25.03
C PRO A 8 -15.62 25.99 23.78
N LEU A 9 -14.57 26.38 23.05
CA LEU A 9 -14.03 25.59 21.96
C LEU A 9 -13.81 24.17 22.50
N LEU A 10 -14.64 23.23 22.03
CA LEU A 10 -14.38 21.81 22.16
C LEU A 10 -12.96 21.59 21.64
N LYS A 11 -12.01 21.36 22.55
CA LYS A 11 -10.69 20.87 22.19
C LYS A 11 -10.88 19.44 21.72
N VAL A 12 -11.31 19.29 20.48
CA VAL A 12 -11.15 18.04 19.76
C VAL A 12 -9.65 17.86 19.67
N ASN A 13 -9.11 16.94 20.45
CA ASN A 13 -7.81 16.37 20.17
C ASN A 13 -7.98 15.64 18.84
N THR A 14 -7.86 16.38 17.74
CA THR A 14 -7.55 15.78 16.46
C THR A 14 -6.17 15.19 16.64
N THR A 15 -6.12 13.91 17.06
CA THR A 15 -5.16 12.98 16.47
C THR A 15 -5.16 13.34 15.00
N THR A 16 -4.03 13.79 14.46
CA THR A 16 -3.86 14.14 13.05
C THR A 16 -4.52 13.04 12.23
N ALA A 17 -5.76 13.27 11.80
CA ALA A 17 -6.38 12.42 10.83
C ALA A 17 -5.51 12.62 9.61
N ASP A 18 -4.86 11.54 9.15
CA ASP A 18 -4.06 11.55 7.94
C ASP A 18 -4.81 12.38 6.91
N TYR A 19 -4.24 13.52 6.52
CA TYR A 19 -4.89 14.43 5.61
C TYR A 19 -4.96 13.73 4.26
N ILE A 20 -6.13 13.17 3.94
CA ILE A 20 -6.42 12.63 2.61
C ILE A 20 -6.89 13.81 1.75
N PRO A 21 -6.14 14.20 0.71
CA PRO A 21 -6.57 15.27 -0.18
C PRO A 21 -7.94 14.96 -0.80
N LYS A 22 -8.77 15.99 -0.97
CA LYS A 22 -10.06 15.82 -1.66
C LYS A 22 -9.81 15.30 -3.08
N GLY A 23 -10.64 14.36 -3.54
CA GLY A 23 -10.46 13.71 -4.84
C GLY A 23 -9.46 12.57 -4.83
N THR A 24 -9.02 12.09 -3.66
CA THR A 24 -8.26 10.85 -3.54
C THR A 24 -9.19 9.64 -3.68
N ILE A 25 -8.79 8.67 -4.50
CA ILE A 25 -9.39 7.34 -4.58
C ILE A 25 -8.44 6.36 -3.88
N GLU A 26 -8.98 5.51 -3.02
CA GLU A 26 -8.25 4.40 -2.42
C GLU A 26 -8.93 3.08 -2.75
N ILE A 27 -8.16 2.08 -3.17
CA ILE A 27 -8.65 0.74 -3.49
C ILE A 27 -7.78 -0.28 -2.76
N PHE A 28 -8.42 -1.12 -1.97
CA PHE A 28 -7.77 -2.24 -1.28
C PHE A 28 -7.97 -3.53 -2.08
N VAL A 29 -6.88 -4.13 -2.54
CA VAL A 29 -6.88 -5.36 -3.31
C VAL A 29 -6.14 -6.45 -2.53
N PRO A 30 -6.83 -7.53 -2.11
CA PRO A 30 -6.19 -8.70 -1.51
C PRO A 30 -5.08 -9.27 -2.42
N VAL A 31 -3.90 -9.55 -1.86
CA VAL A 31 -2.77 -10.11 -2.63
C VAL A 31 -2.51 -11.55 -2.25
N SER A 32 -2.03 -11.81 -1.03
CA SER A 32 -1.68 -13.17 -0.57
C SER A 32 -1.34 -13.23 0.91
N TRP A 33 -1.32 -14.44 1.46
CA TRP A 33 -0.67 -14.70 2.74
C TRP A 33 0.86 -14.64 2.62
N SER A 34 1.55 -14.45 3.73
CA SER A 34 2.99 -14.69 3.87
C SER A 34 3.29 -16.18 3.78
N LYS A 35 4.58 -16.51 3.61
CA LYS A 35 5.04 -17.90 3.46
C LYS A 35 4.62 -18.82 4.61
N ASP A 36 4.60 -18.29 5.83
CA ASP A 36 4.22 -18.98 7.06
C ASP A 36 2.71 -18.93 7.35
N GLY A 37 1.94 -18.15 6.59
CA GLY A 37 0.50 -17.96 6.82
C GLY A 37 0.14 -17.07 8.00
N CYS A 38 1.11 -16.39 8.62
CA CYS A 38 0.86 -15.54 9.78
C CYS A 38 0.49 -14.08 9.42
N ARG A 39 0.83 -13.63 8.21
CA ARG A 39 0.56 -12.27 7.74
C ARG A 39 -0.19 -12.24 6.43
N PHE A 40 -1.06 -11.27 6.25
CA PHE A 40 -1.85 -11.09 5.04
C PHE A 40 -1.51 -9.78 4.35
N LEU A 41 -1.11 -9.85 3.09
CA LEU A 41 -0.76 -8.71 2.26
C LEU A 41 -1.96 -8.24 1.44
N THR A 42 -2.25 -6.96 1.57
CA THR A 42 -3.20 -6.21 0.75
C THR A 42 -2.47 -5.07 0.06
N ARG A 43 -2.78 -4.85 -1.22
CA ARG A 43 -2.36 -3.66 -1.96
C ARG A 43 -3.33 -2.54 -1.66
N GLN A 44 -2.85 -1.41 -1.16
CA GLN A 44 -3.61 -0.16 -1.15
C GLN A 44 -3.12 0.67 -2.33
N PHE A 45 -3.94 0.77 -3.36
CA PHE A 45 -3.73 1.72 -4.45
C PHE A 45 -4.34 3.06 -4.05
N GLN A 46 -3.55 4.13 -4.12
CA GLN A 46 -4.01 5.50 -3.90
C GLN A 46 -3.76 6.32 -5.15
N GLY A 47 -4.75 7.10 -5.58
CA GLY A 47 -4.60 8.03 -6.70
C GLY A 47 -5.35 9.33 -6.49
N LEU A 48 -4.79 10.45 -6.95
CA LEU A 48 -5.43 11.76 -6.89
C LEU A 48 -6.08 12.09 -8.25
N MET A 49 -7.38 12.42 -8.22
CA MET A 49 -8.12 12.76 -9.43
C MET A 49 -7.53 14.00 -10.12
N ASN A 50 -7.55 13.98 -11.46
CA ASN A 50 -7.01 15.02 -12.34
C ASN A 50 -5.48 15.27 -12.22
N THR A 51 -4.73 14.38 -11.58
CA THR A 51 -3.26 14.40 -11.59
C THR A 51 -2.70 13.04 -12.04
N SER A 52 -1.38 12.97 -12.20
CA SER A 52 -0.65 11.70 -12.42
C SER A 52 -0.19 11.05 -11.11
N ASP A 53 -0.62 11.58 -9.96
CA ASP A 53 -0.17 11.08 -8.66
C ASP A 53 -0.94 9.83 -8.32
N ALA A 54 -0.28 8.69 -8.51
CA ALA A 54 -0.79 7.39 -8.10
C ALA A 54 0.35 6.54 -7.55
N THR A 55 0.09 5.83 -6.46
CA THR A 55 1.10 5.00 -5.82
C THR A 55 0.47 3.85 -5.05
N ASP A 56 1.21 2.77 -4.94
CA ASP A 56 0.86 1.63 -4.11
C ASP A 56 1.54 1.70 -2.74
N SER A 57 0.78 1.33 -1.72
CA SER A 57 1.28 0.94 -0.40
C SER A 57 0.95 -0.54 -0.13
N ALA A 58 1.78 -1.19 0.67
CA ALA A 58 1.52 -2.52 1.20
C ALA A 58 0.86 -2.39 2.58
N VAL A 59 -0.34 -2.93 2.71
CA VAL A 59 -1.06 -3.05 3.98
C VAL A 59 -0.94 -4.49 4.45
N ILE A 60 -0.25 -4.68 5.56
CA ILE A 60 0.08 -5.98 6.10
C ILE A 60 -0.68 -6.14 7.41
N TRP A 61 -1.59 -7.11 7.44
CA TRP A 61 -2.20 -7.56 8.68
C TRP A 61 -1.36 -8.69 9.26
N ASP A 62 -0.97 -8.54 10.53
CA ASP A 62 -0.33 -9.56 11.33
C ASP A 62 -1.35 -10.21 12.26
N LYS A 63 -1.59 -11.50 12.02
CA LYS A 63 -2.58 -12.29 12.76
C LYS A 63 -2.15 -12.54 14.20
N GLU A 64 -0.85 -12.73 14.45
CA GLU A 64 -0.34 -13.10 15.78
C GLU A 64 -0.35 -11.89 16.72
N ASN A 65 0.08 -10.74 16.21
CA ASN A 65 0.12 -9.50 16.97
C ASN A 65 -1.19 -8.69 16.89
N ASN A 66 -2.14 -9.14 16.08
CA ASN A 66 -3.39 -8.45 15.76
C ASN A 66 -3.16 -6.97 15.40
N SER A 67 -2.19 -6.73 14.52
CA SER A 67 -1.77 -5.40 14.12
C SER A 67 -1.88 -5.23 12.62
N ILE A 68 -2.08 -3.98 12.18
CA ILE A 68 -2.07 -3.61 10.78
C ILE A 68 -0.94 -2.60 10.59
N ASN A 69 -0.17 -2.80 9.54
CA ASN A 69 0.93 -1.93 9.22
C ASN A 69 0.92 -1.58 7.74
N THR A 70 1.00 -0.28 7.45
CA THR A 70 1.03 0.23 6.08
C THR A 70 2.44 0.72 5.78
N ILE A 71 3.08 0.11 4.78
CA ILE A 71 4.44 0.43 4.38
C ILE A 71 4.51 0.74 2.89
N ALA A 72 5.41 1.67 2.55
CA ALA A 72 5.71 2.05 1.17
C ALA A 72 7.22 2.30 1.06
N PRO A 73 7.79 2.31 -0.16
CA PRO A 73 9.17 2.72 -0.37
C PRO A 73 9.44 4.12 0.20
N SER A 74 10.55 4.27 0.90
CA SER A 74 10.94 5.55 1.51
C SER A 74 11.06 6.62 0.44
N GLN A 75 10.43 7.76 0.70
CA GLN A 75 10.56 8.98 -0.08
C GLN A 75 11.37 9.98 0.74
N LYS A 76 12.32 10.67 0.11
CA LYS A 76 12.99 11.82 0.75
C LYS A 76 12.10 13.04 0.63
N GLU A 77 12.26 14.02 1.53
CA GLU A 77 11.47 15.25 1.53
C GLU A 77 11.55 16.02 0.20
N ASP A 78 12.67 15.90 -0.52
CA ASP A 78 12.89 16.54 -1.82
C ASP A 78 12.44 15.69 -3.03
N GLU A 79 12.04 14.43 -2.82
CA GLU A 79 11.59 13.52 -3.89
C GLU A 79 10.09 13.72 -4.12
N HIS A 80 9.75 14.55 -5.11
CA HIS A 80 8.36 14.75 -5.54
C HIS A 80 7.97 13.77 -6.65
N HIS A 81 6.71 13.28 -6.64
CA HIS A 81 6.12 12.43 -7.70
C HIS A 81 6.70 11.02 -7.84
N LYS A 82 7.28 10.47 -6.76
CA LYS A 82 7.73 9.09 -6.75
C LYS A 82 6.53 8.15 -6.63
N MET A 83 6.38 7.29 -7.62
CA MET A 83 5.34 6.27 -7.70
C MET A 83 5.92 4.94 -7.24
N ALA A 84 5.08 4.11 -6.61
CA ALA A 84 5.42 2.74 -6.28
C ALA A 84 4.38 1.77 -6.86
N VAL A 85 4.86 0.60 -7.28
CA VAL A 85 4.03 -0.53 -7.72
C VAL A 85 4.36 -1.71 -6.82
N LEU A 86 3.38 -2.20 -6.07
CA LEU A 86 3.53 -3.37 -5.21
C LEU A 86 3.56 -4.64 -6.08
N LEU A 87 4.60 -5.45 -5.93
CA LEU A 87 4.80 -6.66 -6.73
C LEU A 87 4.51 -7.95 -5.96
N GLY A 88 4.53 -7.91 -4.63
CA GLY A 88 4.28 -9.08 -3.77
C GLY A 88 5.32 -9.22 -2.66
N TRP A 89 5.52 -10.43 -2.18
CA TRP A 89 6.54 -10.78 -1.19
C TRP A 89 7.90 -11.01 -1.85
N SER A 90 8.98 -10.81 -1.11
CA SER A 90 10.33 -11.19 -1.54
C SER A 90 10.51 -12.71 -1.42
N LYS A 91 10.96 -13.35 -2.50
CA LYS A 91 11.27 -14.78 -2.47
C LYS A 91 12.50 -15.08 -1.60
N ALA A 92 13.51 -14.22 -1.68
CA ALA A 92 14.76 -14.40 -0.94
C ALA A 92 14.64 -14.01 0.54
N GLN A 93 13.78 -13.04 0.85
CA GLN A 93 13.50 -12.55 2.20
C GLN A 93 11.98 -12.55 2.41
N PRO A 94 11.36 -13.72 2.70
CA PRO A 94 9.90 -13.88 2.77
C PRO A 94 9.20 -12.99 3.79
N THR A 95 9.95 -12.29 4.64
CA THR A 95 9.41 -11.33 5.58
C THR A 95 9.23 -9.92 5.04
N LYS A 96 9.78 -9.61 3.86
CA LYS A 96 9.74 -8.30 3.21
C LYS A 96 8.83 -8.31 1.99
N VAL A 97 8.30 -7.15 1.65
CA VAL A 97 7.54 -6.92 0.42
C VAL A 97 8.42 -6.26 -0.63
N MET A 98 8.09 -6.47 -1.90
CA MET A 98 8.83 -5.94 -3.04
C MET A 98 8.01 -4.92 -3.81
N PHE A 99 8.66 -3.82 -4.18
CA PHE A 99 8.10 -2.79 -5.04
C PHE A 99 9.02 -2.52 -6.22
N ARG A 100 8.46 -2.03 -7.31
CA ARG A 100 9.18 -1.12 -8.20
C ARG A 100 8.82 0.31 -7.83
N ALA A 101 9.82 1.18 -7.73
CA ALA A 101 9.58 2.57 -7.39
C ALA A 101 10.45 3.48 -8.24
N GLY A 102 9.88 4.57 -8.72
CA GLY A 102 10.56 5.54 -9.58
C GLY A 102 9.67 6.73 -9.85
N GLU A 103 10.18 7.69 -10.60
CA GLU A 103 9.41 8.85 -11.04
C GLU A 103 8.85 8.62 -12.44
N LEU A 104 7.68 9.21 -12.70
CA LEU A 104 7.08 9.18 -14.02
C LEU A 104 8.04 9.80 -15.06
N GLY A 105 8.31 9.08 -16.15
CA GLY A 105 9.25 9.50 -17.19
C GLY A 105 10.67 8.98 -17.00
N GLN A 106 11.01 8.37 -15.85
CA GLN A 106 12.24 7.60 -15.72
C GLN A 106 12.12 6.27 -16.49
N GLU A 107 13.17 5.93 -17.23
CA GLU A 107 13.22 4.71 -18.06
C GLU A 107 13.30 3.44 -17.21
N GLU A 108 14.07 3.48 -16.12
CA GLU A 108 14.32 2.34 -15.26
C GLU A 108 13.83 2.60 -13.84
N TRP A 109 12.88 1.78 -13.38
CA TRP A 109 12.37 1.84 -12.01
C TRP A 109 13.01 0.73 -11.18
N PRO A 110 13.88 1.06 -10.20
CA PRO A 110 14.58 0.06 -9.41
C PRO A 110 13.62 -0.84 -8.63
N LEU A 111 14.03 -2.11 -8.52
CA LEU A 111 13.40 -3.07 -7.64
C LEU A 111 13.90 -2.84 -6.21
N VAL A 112 12.98 -2.66 -5.28
CA VAL A 112 13.29 -2.43 -3.86
C VAL A 112 12.53 -3.41 -2.99
N THR A 113 13.08 -3.68 -1.81
CA THR A 113 12.38 -4.39 -0.74
C THR A 113 12.15 -3.47 0.44
N VAL A 114 10.98 -3.60 1.06
CA VAL A 114 10.58 -2.81 2.23
C VAL A 114 10.30 -3.79 3.37
N SER A 115 10.92 -3.55 4.53
CA SER A 115 10.62 -4.31 5.76
C SER A 115 9.46 -3.71 6.54
N ASP A 116 8.95 -4.44 7.53
CA ASP A 116 7.81 -4.02 8.35
C ASP A 116 8.04 -2.65 9.04
N ASN A 117 9.27 -2.28 9.35
CA ASN A 117 9.55 -0.94 9.89
C ASN A 117 9.64 0.18 8.82
N GLY A 118 9.19 -0.07 7.58
CA GLY A 118 9.26 0.88 6.47
C GLY A 118 10.66 1.07 5.86
N LYS A 119 11.70 0.38 6.38
CA LYS A 119 13.06 0.52 5.84
C LYS A 119 13.12 -0.05 4.42
N THR A 120 13.53 0.80 3.50
CA THR A 120 13.68 0.47 2.08
C THR A 120 15.13 0.16 1.76
N VAL A 121 15.37 -0.92 1.04
CA VAL A 121 16.69 -1.30 0.52
C VAL A 121 16.55 -1.80 -0.92
N ALA A 122 17.59 -1.62 -1.73
CA ALA A 122 17.63 -2.23 -3.06
C ALA A 122 17.43 -3.74 -2.96
N ALA A 123 16.65 -4.31 -3.89
CA ALA A 123 16.50 -5.75 -3.97
C ALA A 123 17.82 -6.40 -4.38
N ILE A 124 18.11 -7.60 -3.85
CA ILE A 124 19.26 -8.37 -4.30
C ILE A 124 19.01 -8.84 -5.74
N ASN A 125 20.05 -8.89 -6.58
CA ASN A 125 19.92 -9.15 -8.03
C ASN A 125 19.17 -10.45 -8.39
N ALA A 126 19.17 -11.45 -7.50
CA ALA A 126 18.50 -12.73 -7.71
C ALA A 126 17.08 -12.79 -7.11
N ASP A 127 16.64 -11.76 -6.39
CA ASP A 127 15.32 -11.74 -5.75
C ASP A 127 14.21 -11.60 -6.77
N ARG A 128 13.04 -12.15 -6.44
CA ARG A 128 11.87 -12.10 -7.30
C ARG A 128 10.62 -11.93 -6.45
N PRO A 129 9.65 -11.13 -6.92
CA PRO A 129 8.36 -11.04 -6.26
C PRO A 129 7.62 -12.38 -6.38
N VAL A 130 6.97 -12.77 -5.30
CA VAL A 130 6.14 -13.98 -5.22
C VAL A 130 4.86 -13.69 -4.44
N VAL A 131 3.83 -14.49 -4.72
CA VAL A 131 2.63 -14.62 -3.89
C VAL A 131 2.64 -16.01 -3.27
N PHE A 132 2.19 -16.15 -2.03
CA PHE A 132 2.06 -17.45 -1.37
C PHE A 132 0.59 -17.85 -1.22
N GLY A 133 0.36 -19.16 -1.14
CA GLY A 133 -0.97 -19.76 -1.10
C GLY A 133 -1.29 -20.50 -2.40
N ASP A 134 -2.20 -21.46 -2.30
CA ASP A 134 -2.64 -22.28 -3.42
C ASP A 134 -3.93 -21.76 -4.02
N HIS A 135 -4.00 -21.73 -5.35
CA HIS A 135 -5.21 -21.40 -6.08
C HIS A 135 -6.13 -22.63 -6.12
N ASN A 136 -6.70 -23.00 -4.97
CA ASN A 136 -7.43 -24.26 -4.86
C ASN A 136 -8.82 -24.25 -5.52
N GLN A 137 -9.40 -23.08 -5.85
CA GLN A 137 -10.67 -22.98 -6.58
C GLN A 137 -10.78 -21.70 -7.41
N ASP A 138 -11.26 -21.84 -8.65
CA ASP A 138 -11.60 -20.74 -9.54
C ASP A 138 -12.93 -20.10 -9.07
N ILE A 139 -12.83 -19.09 -8.19
CA ILE A 139 -14.01 -18.41 -7.61
C ILE A 139 -14.72 -17.47 -8.59
N TRP A 140 -14.05 -17.13 -9.70
CA TRP A 140 -14.61 -16.35 -10.79
C TRP A 140 -15.15 -17.29 -11.87
N ARG A 141 -16.27 -17.97 -11.60
CA ARG A 141 -17.04 -18.60 -12.68
C ARG A 141 -17.46 -17.50 -13.65
N VAL A 142 -16.87 -17.53 -14.85
CA VAL A 142 -17.19 -16.63 -15.97
C VAL A 142 -18.71 -16.63 -16.16
N SER A 143 -19.30 -15.43 -16.24
CA SER A 143 -20.73 -15.23 -16.53
C SER A 143 -21.14 -16.12 -17.71
N GLN A 144 -22.19 -16.93 -17.54
CA GLN A 144 -22.77 -17.68 -18.65
C GLN A 144 -23.25 -16.66 -19.69
N VAL A 145 -22.57 -16.64 -20.84
CA VAL A 145 -23.01 -15.85 -21.99
C VAL A 145 -24.41 -16.35 -22.35
N ALA A 146 -25.43 -15.50 -22.15
CA ALA A 146 -26.77 -15.78 -22.62
C ALA A 146 -26.72 -15.83 -24.15
N SER A 147 -26.94 -17.01 -24.74
CA SER A 147 -27.15 -17.14 -26.18
C SER A 147 -28.57 -16.71 -26.53
N ARG A 148 -28.73 -15.96 -27.62
CA ARG A 148 -30.04 -15.68 -28.24
C ARG A 148 -30.60 -16.92 -28.93
#